data_AF-A0A9E6JTR7-F1
#
_entry.id   AF-A0A9E6JTR7-F1
#
_cell.length_a   1.000
_cell.length_b   1.000
_cell.length_c   1.000
_cell.angle_alpha   90.00
_cell.angle_beta   90.00
_cell.angle_gamma   90.00
#
_symmetry.space_group_name_H-M   'P 1'
#
loop_
_entity.id
_entity.type
_entity.pdbx_description
1 polymer ?
#
loop_
_entity_poly.entity_id
_entity_poly.type
_entity_poly.pdbx_seq_one_letter_code
_entity_poly.pdbx_strand_id
1 'polypeptide(L)'
;MTNQEIFEGNKLIAEFMEFPYNDSEQFIISYYYLEDRPGTIDDLEYNSSWEWLMPVVEKCEKIPVCNKGGFAFIINGTLCAWDCYTFIEKTKLEAVYKAVIAYIKWYNEKTKKNNNNI
;
A
#
# COMPACT_ATOMS: atom_id res chain seq x y z
N MET A 1 2.26 -11.82 -9.99
CA MET A 1 3.26 -10.73 -9.97
C MET A 1 4.67 -11.31 -9.97
N THR A 2 5.66 -10.58 -10.46
CA THR A 2 7.08 -10.93 -10.33
C THR A 2 7.61 -10.53 -8.95
N ASN A 3 8.75 -11.12 -8.52
CA ASN A 3 9.37 -10.74 -7.25
C ASN A 3 9.76 -9.26 -7.21
N GLN A 4 10.17 -8.69 -8.35
CA GLN A 4 10.49 -7.27 -8.45
C GLN A 4 9.25 -6.39 -8.27
N GLU A 5 8.10 -6.77 -8.84
CA GLU A 5 6.83 -6.05 -8.64
C GLU A 5 6.37 -6.11 -7.18
N ILE A 6 6.58 -7.24 -6.51
CA ILE A 6 6.26 -7.41 -5.08
C ILE A 6 7.18 -6.52 -4.24
N PHE A 7 8.49 -6.55 -4.48
CA PHE A 7 9.46 -5.73 -3.76
C PHE A 7 9.13 -4.22 -3.85
N GLU A 8 8.93 -3.71 -5.07
CA GLU A 8 8.60 -2.30 -5.29
C GLU A 8 7.23 -1.93 -4.70
N GLY A 9 6.26 -2.84 -4.75
CA GLY A 9 4.94 -2.62 -4.16
C GLY A 9 4.98 -2.57 -2.63
N ASN A 10 5.70 -3.49 -1.99
CA ASN A 10 5.87 -3.54 -0.54
C ASN A 10 6.63 -2.31 -0.05
N LYS A 11 7.68 -1.89 -0.77
CA LYS A 11 8.40 -0.64 -0.49
C LYS A 11 7.47 0.58 -0.55
N LEU A 12 6.67 0.70 -1.62
CA LEU A 12 5.72 1.80 -1.78
C LEU A 12 4.68 1.85 -0.65
N ILE A 13 4.20 0.68 -0.22
CA ILE A 13 3.25 0.59 0.90
C ILE A 13 3.92 0.98 2.22
N ALA A 14 5.14 0.52 2.49
CA ALA A 14 5.88 0.88 3.70
C ALA A 14 6.12 2.40 3.80
N GLU A 15 6.52 3.04 2.69
CA GLU A 15 6.66 4.50 2.60
C GLU A 15 5.32 5.21 2.89
N PHE A 16 4.22 4.74 2.29
CA PHE A 16 2.89 5.29 2.53
C PHE A 16 2.41 5.10 3.98
N MET A 17 2.82 4.01 4.63
CA MET A 17 2.54 3.71 6.03
C MET A 17 3.53 4.40 6.98
N GLU A 18 4.44 5.23 6.47
CA GLU A 18 5.43 6.01 7.23
C GLU A 18 6.35 5.13 8.09
N PHE A 19 6.65 3.92 7.60
CA PHE A 19 7.65 3.08 8.22
C PHE A 19 9.03 3.76 8.10
N PRO A 20 9.75 3.97 9.21
CA PRO A 20 11.08 4.57 9.16
C PRO A 20 12.00 3.66 8.35
N TYR A 21 12.61 4.21 7.30
CA TYR A 21 13.39 3.47 6.32
C TYR A 21 14.78 4.08 6.18
N ASN A 22 15.80 3.21 6.12
CA ASN A 22 17.18 3.60 5.88
C ASN A 22 17.59 3.21 4.45
N ASP A 23 17.66 4.20 3.56
CA ASP A 23 18.04 4.04 2.14
C ASP A 23 19.40 3.36 1.95
N SER A 24 20.37 3.61 2.85
CA SER A 24 21.73 3.08 2.68
C SER A 24 21.82 1.57 2.98
N GLU A 25 20.87 1.03 3.73
CA GLU A 25 20.92 -0.35 4.22
C GLU A 25 19.66 -1.17 3.86
N GLN A 26 18.68 -0.57 3.18
CA GLN A 26 17.39 -1.18 2.82
C GLN A 26 16.62 -1.76 4.02
N PHE A 27 16.90 -1.25 5.22
CA PHE A 27 16.21 -1.66 6.43
C PHE A 27 15.02 -0.78 6.71
N ILE A 28 13.97 -1.42 7.20
CA ILE A 28 12.83 -0.79 7.85
C ILE A 28 13.08 -0.90 9.35
N ILE A 29 13.09 0.25 10.02
CA ILE A 29 13.28 0.38 11.47
C ILE A 29 11.94 0.08 12.16
N SER A 30 11.42 -1.12 11.92
CA SER A 30 10.21 -1.61 12.55
C SER A 30 10.56 -2.62 13.63
N TYR A 31 10.92 -2.13 14.81
CA TYR A 31 11.12 -2.97 15.99
C TYR A 31 9.82 -3.64 16.47
N TYR A 32 8.65 -3.17 16.02
CA TYR A 32 7.35 -3.63 16.50
C TYR A 32 6.87 -4.97 15.90
N TYR A 33 7.42 -5.39 14.75
CA TYR A 33 6.97 -6.60 14.05
C TYR A 33 8.02 -7.71 13.98
N LEU A 34 9.30 -7.38 14.22
CA LEU A 34 10.43 -8.29 14.05
C LEU A 34 11.26 -8.22 15.32
N GLU A 35 10.94 -9.09 16.27
CA GLU A 35 11.31 -8.97 17.70
C GLU A 35 12.84 -9.01 17.96
N ASP A 36 13.67 -9.40 16.99
CA ASP A 36 15.11 -9.66 17.20
C ASP A 36 16.08 -8.97 16.22
N ARG A 37 15.61 -8.22 15.21
CA ARG A 37 16.48 -7.48 14.27
C ARG A 37 15.74 -6.38 13.52
N PRO A 38 16.45 -5.37 12.96
CA PRO A 38 15.86 -4.53 11.93
C PRO A 38 15.33 -5.38 10.78
N GLY A 39 14.11 -5.06 10.34
CA GLY A 39 13.49 -5.71 9.17
C GLY A 39 14.04 -5.18 7.87
N THR A 40 13.97 -5.97 6.81
CA THR A 40 14.22 -5.53 5.43
C THR A 40 12.89 -5.40 4.69
N ILE A 41 12.94 -4.83 3.48
CA ILE A 41 11.77 -4.81 2.58
C ILE A 41 11.29 -6.23 2.25
N ASP A 42 12.21 -7.21 2.17
CA ASP A 42 11.88 -8.61 1.91
C ASP A 42 11.12 -9.27 3.06
N ASP A 43 11.21 -8.72 4.28
CA ASP A 43 10.44 -9.20 5.44
C ASP A 43 8.99 -8.67 5.44
N LEU A 44 8.62 -7.77 4.52
CA LEU A 44 7.26 -7.23 4.44
C LEU A 44 6.31 -8.20 3.73
N GLU A 45 5.16 -8.43 4.36
CA GLU A 45 4.17 -9.41 3.88
C GLU A 45 2.88 -8.79 3.33
N TYR A 46 2.91 -7.53 2.87
CA TYR A 46 1.69 -6.88 2.35
C TYR A 46 1.06 -7.62 1.16
N ASN A 47 1.86 -8.36 0.38
CA ASN A 47 1.39 -9.16 -0.76
C ASN A 47 0.92 -10.58 -0.39
N SER A 48 1.18 -11.05 0.84
CA SER A 48 0.95 -12.43 1.29
C SER A 48 0.12 -12.54 2.58
N SER A 49 -0.07 -11.45 3.32
CA SER A 49 -0.75 -11.42 4.62
C SER A 49 -1.83 -10.34 4.70
N TRP A 50 -3.04 -10.77 5.09
CA TRP A 50 -4.16 -9.86 5.33
C TRP A 50 -3.93 -8.95 6.55
N GLU A 51 -3.25 -9.46 7.57
CA GLU A 51 -2.94 -8.69 8.78
C GLU A 51 -2.05 -7.48 8.47
N TRP A 52 -1.15 -7.62 7.51
CA TRP A 52 -0.33 -6.52 7.02
C TRP A 52 -1.11 -5.60 6.07
N LEU A 53 -1.90 -6.16 5.15
CA LEU A 53 -2.55 -5.39 4.08
C LEU A 53 -3.80 -4.61 4.54
N MET A 54 -4.61 -5.16 5.44
CA MET A 54 -5.87 -4.54 5.86
C MET A 54 -5.69 -3.18 6.56
N PRO A 55 -4.71 -2.97 7.45
CA PRO A 55 -4.42 -1.65 8.00
C PRO A 55 -4.14 -0.59 6.93
N VAL A 56 -3.52 -1.00 5.81
CA VAL A 56 -3.26 -0.11 4.68
C VAL A 56 -4.56 0.28 4.00
N VAL A 57 -5.45 -0.69 3.74
CA VAL A 57 -6.79 -0.43 3.18
C VAL A 57 -7.55 0.54 4.07
N GLU A 58 -7.60 0.31 5.38
CA GLU A 58 -8.26 1.23 6.31
C GLU A 58 -7.65 2.64 6.29
N LYS A 59 -6.33 2.76 6.19
CA LYS A 59 -5.66 4.07 6.04
C LYS A 59 -6.12 4.75 4.75
N CYS A 60 -6.18 4.03 3.63
CA CYS A 60 -6.66 4.55 2.36
C CYS A 60 -8.10 5.08 2.46
N GLU A 61 -9.01 4.32 3.09
CA GLU A 61 -10.41 4.70 3.24
C GLU A 61 -10.64 5.90 4.19
N LYS A 62 -9.73 6.12 5.14
CA LYS A 62 -9.78 7.25 6.08
C LYS A 62 -9.29 8.56 5.45
N ILE A 63 -8.52 8.52 4.35
CA ILE A 63 -8.00 9.73 3.69
C ILE A 63 -9.13 10.40 2.92
N PRO A 64 -9.54 11.64 3.30
CA PRO A 64 -10.61 12.33 2.63
C PRO A 64 -10.20 12.79 1.22
N VAL A 65 -11.08 12.56 0.25
CA VAL A 65 -10.86 12.99 -1.14
C VAL A 65 -11.96 13.97 -1.54
N CYS A 66 -11.54 15.12 -2.09
CA CYS A 66 -12.43 16.14 -2.67
C CYS A 66 -13.61 16.56 -1.77
N ASN A 67 -13.39 16.73 -0.46
CA ASN A 67 -14.40 17.13 0.53
C ASN A 67 -15.61 16.19 0.67
N LYS A 68 -15.54 14.95 0.16
CA LYS A 68 -16.67 13.99 0.11
C LYS A 68 -16.45 12.69 0.90
N GLY A 69 -15.55 12.70 1.88
CA GLY A 69 -15.12 11.48 2.58
C GLY A 69 -14.03 10.74 1.80
N GLY A 70 -13.48 9.66 2.35
CA GLY A 70 -12.51 8.82 1.65
C GLY A 70 -13.18 7.84 0.68
N PHE A 71 -12.36 7.12 -0.10
CA PHE A 71 -12.89 6.06 -0.97
C PHE A 71 -13.24 4.81 -0.17
N ALA A 72 -14.19 4.03 -0.66
CA ALA A 72 -14.44 2.68 -0.16
C ALA A 72 -13.76 1.65 -1.06
N PHE A 73 -13.07 0.68 -0.47
CA PHE A 73 -12.53 -0.48 -1.14
C PHE A 73 -13.59 -1.60 -1.15
N ILE A 74 -14.11 -1.89 -2.34
CA ILE A 74 -15.11 -2.94 -2.54
C ILE A 74 -14.37 -4.23 -2.91
N ILE A 75 -14.43 -5.23 -2.04
CA ILE A 75 -13.78 -6.53 -2.23
C ILE A 75 -14.84 -7.61 -2.49
N ASN A 76 -14.84 -8.21 -3.67
CA ASN A 76 -15.76 -9.28 -4.04
C ASN A 76 -15.04 -10.42 -4.76
N GLY A 77 -14.82 -11.54 -4.08
CA GLY A 77 -14.09 -12.67 -4.66
C GLY A 77 -12.66 -12.27 -5.04
N THR A 78 -12.30 -12.38 -6.32
CA THR A 78 -11.00 -11.94 -6.86
C THR A 78 -11.02 -10.55 -7.48
N LEU A 79 -12.08 -9.79 -7.23
CA LEU A 79 -12.23 -8.40 -7.64
C LEU A 79 -12.00 -7.47 -6.43
N CYS A 80 -11.24 -6.41 -6.65
CA CYS A 80 -11.17 -5.26 -5.76
C CYS A 80 -11.38 -3.98 -6.57
N ALA A 81 -12.17 -3.03 -6.04
CA ALA A 81 -12.44 -1.77 -6.70
C ALA A 81 -12.45 -0.61 -5.70
N TRP A 82 -12.07 0.57 -6.17
CA TRP A 82 -12.24 1.83 -5.48
C TRP A 82 -12.48 2.92 -6.53
N ASP A 83 -13.48 3.77 -6.31
CA ASP A 83 -13.97 4.74 -7.30
C ASP A 83 -14.26 4.08 -8.67
N CYS A 84 -13.68 4.58 -9.76
CA CYS A 84 -13.79 4.02 -11.11
C CYS A 84 -12.69 3.00 -11.45
N TYR A 85 -11.83 2.62 -10.49
CA TYR A 85 -10.77 1.63 -10.68
C TYR A 85 -11.24 0.25 -10.26
N THR A 86 -10.93 -0.76 -11.07
CA THR A 86 -11.29 -2.17 -10.82
C THR A 86 -10.11 -3.07 -11.16
N PHE A 87 -9.81 -4.00 -10.25
CA PHE A 87 -8.69 -4.95 -10.34
C PHE A 87 -9.26 -6.36 -10.19
N ILE A 88 -9.00 -7.22 -11.18
CA ILE A 88 -9.46 -8.62 -11.20
C ILE A 88 -8.22 -9.50 -11.34
N GLU A 89 -7.99 -10.34 -10.34
CA GLU A 89 -6.76 -11.14 -10.25
C GLU A 89 -7.04 -12.62 -10.01
N LYS A 90 -5.97 -13.41 -9.88
CA LYS A 90 -6.08 -14.85 -9.61
C LYS A 90 -6.57 -15.12 -8.19
N THR A 91 -6.19 -14.26 -7.25
CA THR A 91 -6.57 -14.40 -5.84
C THR A 91 -7.17 -13.10 -5.31
N LYS A 92 -7.99 -13.21 -4.27
CA LYS A 92 -8.54 -12.04 -3.56
C LYS A 92 -7.45 -11.11 -3.05
N LEU A 93 -6.41 -11.69 -2.44
CA LEU A 93 -5.31 -10.92 -1.87
C LEU A 93 -4.53 -10.16 -2.96
N GLU A 94 -4.23 -10.81 -4.09
CA GLU A 94 -3.56 -10.15 -5.23
C GLU A 94 -4.38 -8.99 -5.79
N ALA A 95 -5.71 -9.13 -5.86
CA ALA A 95 -6.60 -8.06 -6.30
C ALA A 95 -6.55 -6.84 -5.38
N VAL A 96 -6.63 -7.07 -4.06
CA VAL A 96 -6.57 -5.99 -3.06
C VAL A 96 -5.19 -5.35 -3.05
N TYR A 97 -4.12 -6.14 -3.09
CA TYR A 97 -2.74 -5.65 -3.10
C TYR A 97 -2.48 -4.72 -4.28
N LYS A 98 -2.89 -5.12 -5.49
CA LYS A 98 -2.76 -4.26 -6.68
C LYS A 98 -3.64 -3.01 -6.61
N ALA A 99 -4.85 -3.13 -6.08
CA ALA A 99 -5.74 -1.99 -5.88
C ALA A 99 -5.12 -0.95 -4.92
N VAL A 100 -4.50 -1.41 -3.83
CA VAL A 100 -3.78 -0.56 -2.87
C VAL A 100 -2.58 0.13 -3.51
N ILE A 101 -1.74 -0.60 -4.25
CA ILE A 101 -0.59 0.01 -4.97
C ILE A 101 -1.06 1.11 -5.93
N ALA A 102 -2.11 0.83 -6.71
CA ALA A 102 -2.66 1.79 -7.65
C ALA A 102 -3.21 3.03 -6.94
N TYR A 103 -3.87 2.85 -5.80
CA TYR A 103 -4.35 3.95 -4.97
C TYR A 103 -3.22 4.84 -4.48
N ILE A 104 -2.16 4.24 -3.92
CA ILE A 104 -1.01 4.98 -3.39
C ILE A 104 -0.32 5.77 -4.50
N LYS A 105 -0.15 5.18 -5.69
CA LYS A 105 0.40 5.89 -6.87
C LYS A 105 -0.46 7.11 -7.24
N TRP A 106 -1.77 6.92 -7.36
CA TRP A 106 -2.71 8.01 -7.63
C TRP A 106 -2.63 9.11 -6.56
N TYR A 107 -2.60 8.73 -5.28
CA TYR A 107 -2.53 9.65 -4.15
C TYR A 107 -1.25 10.49 -4.19
N ASN A 108 -0.10 9.83 -4.40
CA ASN A 108 1.19 10.50 -4.49
C ASN A 108 1.30 11.46 -5.70
N GLU A 109 0.65 11.14 -6.82
CA GLU A 109 0.57 12.06 -7.95
C GLU A 109 -0.28 13.30 -7.65
N LYS A 110 -1.39 13.14 -6.91
CA LYS A 110 -2.26 14.24 -6.50
C LYS A 110 -1.58 15.17 -5.49
N THR A 111 -0.88 14.62 -4.50
CA THR A 111 -0.15 15.41 -3.49
C THR A 111 1.00 16.20 -4.12
N LYS A 112 1.78 15.60 -5.04
CA LYS A 112 2.83 16.30 -5.79
C LYS A 112 2.29 17.49 -6.59
N LYS A 113 1.13 17.32 -7.26
CA LYS A 113 0.51 18.40 -8.04
C LYS A 113 0.02 19.57 -7.17
N ASN A 114 -0.41 19.30 -5.94
CA ASN A 114 -0.84 20.37 -5.03
C ASN A 114 0.35 21.20 -4.50
N ASN A 115 1.52 20.58 -4.28
CA ASN A 115 2.70 21.27 -3.76
C ASN A 115 3.45 22.11 -4.81
N ASN A 116 3.28 21.83 -6.10
CA ASN A 116 3.92 22.57 -7.20
C ASN A 116 3.12 23.82 -7.67
N ASN A 117 1.97 24.09 -7.04
CA ASN A 117 1.09 25.22 -7.37
C ASN A 117 1.05 26.29 -6.26
N ILE A 118 2.06 26.32 -5.38
CA ILE A 118 2.24 27.30 -4.30
C ILE A 118 3.52 28.11 -4.55
#